data_AF-A0A537CL33-F1
#
_entry.id   AF-A0A537CL33-F1
#
_cell.length_a   1.000
_cell.length_b   1.000
_cell.length_c   1.000
_cell.angle_alpha   90.00
_cell.angle_beta   90.00
_cell.angle_gamma   90.00
#
_symmetry.space_group_name_H-M   'P 1'
#
loop_
_entity.id
_entity.type
_entity.pdbx_description
1 polymer ?
#
loop_
_entity_poly.entity_id
_entity_poly.type
_entity_poly.pdbx_seq_one_letter_code
_entity_poly.pdbx_strand_id
1 'polypeptide(L)'
;TKFKSVSEPTTEERASAQRGFGANFGTWSVSEADKTLTRHYDGALVPNNEGIDFKSSVSLAGDELKLTGELGSSIRGDFVYRRAR
;
A
#
# COMPACT_ATOMS: atom_id res chain seq x y z
N THR A 1 22.69 -21.14 -17.91
CA THR A 1 22.79 -19.72 -18.34
C THR A 1 21.51 -19.03 -17.95
N LYS A 2 21.56 -18.08 -17.00
CA LYS A 2 20.41 -17.69 -16.15
C LYS A 2 19.45 -16.65 -16.76
N PHE A 3 19.46 -16.47 -18.08
CA PHE A 3 18.56 -15.55 -18.77
C PHE A 3 18.18 -16.17 -20.11
N LYS A 4 16.98 -16.78 -20.17
CA LYS A 4 16.30 -17.04 -21.44
C LYS A 4 15.89 -15.68 -22.01
N SER A 5 16.05 -15.52 -23.33
CA SER A 5 15.62 -14.36 -24.10
C SER A 5 14.27 -13.81 -23.65
N VAL A 6 14.16 -12.49 -23.51
CA VAL A 6 12.95 -11.76 -23.11
C VAL A 6 11.85 -11.98 -24.15
N SER A 7 11.04 -13.02 -23.97
CA SER A 7 9.67 -12.99 -24.51
C SER A 7 8.90 -11.96 -23.69
N GLU A 8 8.03 -11.18 -24.34
CA GLU A 8 7.12 -10.28 -23.61
C GLU A 8 6.39 -11.09 -22.52
N PRO A 9 6.34 -10.60 -21.27
CA PRO A 9 5.67 -11.31 -20.19
C PRO A 9 4.20 -11.51 -20.54
N THR A 10 3.66 -12.68 -20.19
CA THR A 10 2.24 -12.99 -20.46
C THR A 10 1.32 -12.03 -19.70
N THR A 11 0.06 -11.97 -20.10
CA THR A 11 -0.96 -11.19 -19.39
C THR A 11 -1.02 -11.57 -17.91
N GLU A 12 -0.93 -12.86 -17.56
CA GLU A 12 -0.92 -13.33 -16.18
C GLU A 12 0.33 -12.89 -15.43
N GLU A 13 1.51 -12.97 -16.05
CA GLU A 13 2.77 -12.54 -15.44
C GLU A 13 2.76 -11.03 -15.16
N ARG A 14 2.26 -10.22 -16.10
CA ARG A 14 2.09 -8.77 -15.92
C ARG A 14 1.09 -8.46 -14.82
N ALA A 15 -0.08 -9.11 -14.83
CA ALA A 15 -1.08 -8.95 -13.79
C ALA A 15 -0.54 -9.35 -12.42
N SER A 16 0.27 -10.41 -12.35
CA SER A 16 0.88 -10.85 -11.10
C SER A 16 1.97 -9.91 -10.61
N ALA A 17 2.79 -9.35 -11.50
CA ALA A 17 3.80 -8.35 -11.14
C ALA A 17 3.18 -7.03 -10.64
N GLN A 18 1.98 -6.69 -11.12
CA GLN A 18 1.25 -5.51 -10.66
C GLN A 18 0.65 -5.69 -9.25
N ARG A 19 0.42 -6.93 -8.80
CA ARG A 19 -0.13 -7.20 -7.47
C ARG A 19 0.85 -6.73 -6.39
N GLY A 20 0.41 -5.80 -5.55
CA GLY A 20 1.21 -5.22 -4.47
C GLY A 20 2.07 -4.01 -4.89
N PHE A 21 2.08 -3.66 -6.19
CA PHE A 21 2.66 -2.40 -6.64
C PHE A 21 1.60 -1.30 -6.60
N GLY A 22 1.84 -0.28 -5.80
CA GLY A 22 0.91 0.82 -5.60
C GLY A 22 1.64 2.11 -5.31
N ALA A 23 1.03 3.22 -5.72
CA ALA A 23 1.40 4.56 -5.32
C ALA A 23 0.12 5.36 -5.11
N ASN A 24 0.14 6.30 -4.18
CA ASN A 24 -0.95 7.23 -3.90
C ASN A 24 -0.39 8.45 -3.19
N PHE A 25 -1.21 9.50 -3.13
CA PHE A 25 -1.00 10.65 -2.27
C PHE A 25 -2.34 11.20 -1.81
N GLY A 26 -2.30 12.02 -0.76
CA GLY A 26 -3.46 12.72 -0.23
C GLY A 26 -3.28 13.05 1.25
N THR A 27 -4.39 13.11 1.97
CA THR A 27 -4.39 13.45 3.40
C THR A 27 -4.47 12.21 4.29
N TRP A 28 -4.08 12.37 5.54
CA TRP A 28 -4.19 11.32 6.54
C TRP A 28 -4.54 11.90 7.91
N SER A 29 -5.19 11.08 8.73
CA SER A 29 -5.54 11.39 10.12
C SER A 29 -5.36 10.16 11.00
N VAL A 30 -5.01 10.38 12.27
CA VAL A 30 -4.86 9.31 13.27
C VAL A 30 -5.87 9.52 14.39
N SER A 31 -6.59 8.46 14.76
CA SER A 31 -7.30 8.37 16.03
C SER A 31 -6.43 7.61 17.02
N GLU A 32 -5.95 8.29 18.07
CA GLU A 32 -5.15 7.65 19.13
C GLU A 32 -6.00 6.73 20.00
N ALA A 33 -7.24 7.13 20.31
CA ALA A 33 -8.18 6.34 21.11
C ALA A 33 -8.50 5.01 20.43
N ASP A 34 -8.74 5.04 19.11
CA ASP A 34 -9.13 3.86 18.32
C ASP A 34 -7.94 3.15 17.67
N LYS A 35 -6.72 3.68 17.85
CA LYS A 35 -5.47 3.18 17.25
C LYS A 35 -5.61 2.93 15.75
N THR A 36 -6.16 3.91 15.03
CA THR A 36 -6.45 3.79 13.60
C THR A 36 -5.85 4.96 12.83
N LEU A 37 -5.28 4.65 11.66
CA LEU A 37 -4.88 5.59 10.64
C LEU A 37 -5.93 5.56 9.52
N THR A 38 -6.48 6.72 9.17
CA THR A 38 -7.31 6.90 7.98
C THR A 38 -6.50 7.66 6.94
N ARG A 39 -6.48 7.17 5.70
CA ARG A 39 -5.85 7.86 4.56
C ARG A 39 -6.90 8.12 3.49
N HIS A 40 -7.01 9.36 3.06
CA HIS A 40 -7.82 9.75 1.91
C HIS A 40 -6.92 9.84 0.68
N TYR A 41 -7.27 9.14 -0.39
CA TYR A 41 -6.46 9.14 -1.61
C TYR A 41 -6.98 10.20 -2.59
N ASP A 42 -6.27 11.33 -2.68
CA ASP A 42 -6.55 12.37 -3.69
C ASP A 42 -6.14 11.90 -5.10
N GLY A 43 -5.09 11.08 -5.18
CA GLY A 43 -4.64 10.44 -6.42
C GLY A 43 -4.02 9.07 -6.14
N ALA A 44 -4.21 8.12 -7.06
CA ALA A 44 -3.72 6.75 -6.90
C ALA A 44 -3.34 6.09 -8.23
N LEU A 45 -2.30 5.25 -8.20
CA LEU A 45 -1.88 4.44 -9.36
C LEU A 45 -2.99 3.50 -9.85
N VAL A 46 -3.87 3.08 -8.94
CA VAL A 46 -5.12 2.37 -9.25
C VAL A 46 -6.24 3.42 -9.15
N PRO A 47 -6.74 3.97 -10.28
CA PRO A 47 -7.67 5.12 -10.25
C PRO A 47 -8.98 4.86 -9.50
N ASN A 48 -9.43 3.60 -9.44
CA ASN A 48 -10.61 3.22 -8.68
C ASN A 48 -10.47 3.43 -7.16
N ASN A 49 -9.27 3.72 -6.66
CA ASN A 49 -9.03 4.04 -5.26
C ASN A 49 -9.08 5.55 -4.97
N GLU A 50 -9.19 6.42 -5.99
CA GLU A 50 -9.24 7.87 -5.80
C GLU A 50 -10.55 8.30 -5.12
N GLY A 51 -10.45 9.25 -4.20
CA GLY A 51 -11.56 9.73 -3.36
C GLY A 51 -11.99 8.76 -2.26
N ILE A 52 -11.27 7.64 -2.05
CA ILE A 52 -11.62 6.62 -1.05
C ILE A 52 -10.79 6.80 0.23
N ASP A 53 -11.45 6.60 1.36
CA ASP A 53 -10.81 6.49 2.67
C ASP A 53 -10.43 5.03 2.98
N PHE A 54 -9.14 4.78 3.16
CA PHE A 54 -8.63 3.49 3.64
C PHE A 54 -8.25 3.57 5.11
N LYS A 55 -8.79 2.65 5.91
CA LYS A 55 -8.50 2.55 7.34
C LYS A 55 -7.54 1.39 7.63
N SER A 56 -6.58 1.63 8.52
CA SER A 56 -5.67 0.60 9.03
C SER A 56 -5.47 0.76 10.52
N SER A 57 -5.38 -0.35 11.24
CA SER A 57 -4.86 -0.32 12.60
C SER A 57 -3.41 0.15 12.58
N VAL A 58 -3.03 0.99 13.55
CA VAL A 58 -1.70 1.57 13.62
C VAL A 58 -1.04 1.32 14.98
N SER A 59 0.25 1.02 14.96
CA SER A 59 1.10 1.06 16.15
C SER A 59 2.47 1.67 15.80
N LEU A 60 3.02 2.45 16.74
CA LEU A 60 4.32 3.09 16.60
C LEU A 60 5.18 2.73 17.82
N ALA A 61 6.36 2.18 17.58
CA ALA A 61 7.33 1.84 18.62
C ALA A 61 8.72 2.34 18.20
N GLY A 62 9.18 3.42 18.84
CA GLY A 62 10.42 4.10 18.46
C GLY A 62 10.36 4.59 17.00
N ASP A 63 11.20 4.00 16.15
CA ASP A 63 11.29 4.31 14.72
C ASP A 63 10.53 3.34 13.82
N GLU A 64 9.81 2.37 14.39
CA GLU A 64 9.04 1.38 13.65
C GLU A 64 7.54 1.70 13.68
N LEU A 65 6.95 1.86 12.50
CA LEU A 65 5.51 2.03 12.27
C LEU A 65 4.96 0.72 11.70
N LYS A 66 3.92 0.16 12.34
CA LYS A 66 3.17 -0.98 11.81
C LYS A 66 1.76 -0.57 11.43
N LEU A 67 1.35 -0.95 10.23
CA LEU A 67 -0.01 -0.80 9.72
C LEU A 67 -0.58 -2.17 9.40
N THR A 68 -1.77 -2.47 9.91
CA THR A 68 -2.52 -3.70 9.58
C THR A 68 -3.86 -3.31 8.99
N GLY A 69 -4.14 -3.75 7.78
CA GLY A 69 -5.40 -3.43 7.10
C GLY A 69 -5.21 -3.21 5.60
N GLU A 70 -6.05 -2.34 5.04
CA GLU A 70 -6.12 -2.08 3.60
C GLU A 70 -5.22 -0.90 3.22
N LEU A 71 -4.34 -1.07 2.23
CA LEU A 71 -3.56 0.01 1.58
C LEU A 71 -4.13 0.37 0.20
N GLY A 72 -5.39 0.04 -0.04
CA GLY A 72 -6.04 0.08 -1.35
C GLY A 72 -6.97 -1.12 -1.52
N SER A 73 -7.92 -1.03 -2.46
CA SER A 73 -8.99 -2.03 -2.62
C SER A 73 -8.52 -3.47 -2.88
N SER A 74 -7.27 -3.67 -3.30
CA SER A 74 -6.70 -5.00 -3.58
C SER A 74 -5.49 -5.36 -2.73
N ILE A 75 -5.11 -4.51 -1.78
CA ILE A 75 -3.92 -4.71 -0.94
C ILE A 75 -4.35 -4.71 0.52
N ARG A 76 -4.33 -5.91 1.14
CA ARG A 76 -4.57 -6.09 2.57
C ARG A 76 -3.41 -6.88 3.17
N GLY A 77 -2.89 -6.43 4.31
CA GLY A 77 -1.79 -7.10 4.98
C GLY A 77 -1.18 -6.31 6.13
N ASP A 78 -0.01 -6.78 6.56
CA ASP A 78 0.82 -6.16 7.58
C ASP A 78 2.00 -5.46 6.93
N PHE A 79 2.17 -4.17 7.24
CA PHE A 79 3.18 -3.31 6.65
C PHE A 79 4.02 -2.70 7.76
N VAL A 80 5.33 -2.89 7.66
CA VAL A 80 6.30 -2.35 8.63
C VAL A 80 7.17 -1.32 7.94
N TYR A 81 7.12 -0.10 8.44
CA TYR A 81 7.91 1.03 7.96
C TYR A 81 8.94 1.41 9.01
N ARG A 82 10.08 1.92 8.56
CA ARG A 82 11.08 2.54 9.43
C ARG A 82 11.24 4.02 9.10
N ARG A 83 11.41 4.84 10.14
CA ARG A 83 11.73 6.25 9.98
C ARG A 83 12.99 6.40 9.14
N ALA A 84 12.90 7.18 8.06
CA ALA A 84 14.08 7.56 7.29
C ALA A 84 14.99 8.47 8.15
N ARG A 85 16.29 8.40 7.91
CA ARG A 85 17.30 9.21 8.60
C ARG A 85 17.61 10.49 7.84
#